data_AF-A0A7W5IMN5-F1
#
_entry.id   AF-A0A7W5IMN5-F1
#
_cell.length_a   1.000
_cell.length_b   1.000
_cell.length_c   1.000
_cell.angle_alpha   90.00
_cell.angle_beta   90.00
_cell.angle_gamma   90.00
#
_symmetry.space_group_name_H-M   'P 1'
#
loop_
_entity.id
_entity.type
_entity.pdbx_description
1 polymer ?
#
loop_
_entity_poly.entity_id
_entity_poly.type
_entity_poly.pdbx_seq_one_letter_code
_entity_poly.pdbx_strand_id
1 'polypeptide(L)'
;MLCASPDYLGRLGAPRTLADLAAHACVRYRFPDTGKLQPWELATHGEALPALRSALVCNNMEALMQSVVAGFGIGYMPDFLVRDALAAGTLASVLDAYTTTVGQFSIVWPSSRHPSPRLRAFVDFMCVRLFEAAREQEARALNPAGLNAAGAS
;
A
#
# COMPACT_ATOMS: atom_id res chain seq x y z
N MET A 1 -0.89 -2.80 0.72
CA MET A 1 0.05 -3.91 0.47
C MET A 1 1.02 -4.06 1.62
N LEU A 2 1.62 -5.25 1.75
CA LEU A 2 2.64 -5.53 2.76
C LEU A 2 4.04 -5.46 2.14
N CYS A 3 4.96 -4.78 2.81
CA CYS A 3 6.32 -4.61 2.33
C CYS A 3 7.34 -4.76 3.45
N ALA A 4 8.55 -5.17 3.09
CA ALA A 4 9.73 -5.19 3.95
C ALA A 4 10.98 -4.81 3.15
N SER A 5 12.05 -4.40 3.83
CA SER A 5 13.33 -4.20 3.14
C SER A 5 13.94 -5.54 2.72
N PRO A 6 14.68 -5.59 1.60
CA PRO A 6 15.42 -6.79 1.22
C PRO A 6 16.41 -7.28 2.28
N ASP A 7 17.05 -6.38 3.04
CA ASP A 7 17.94 -6.74 4.15
C ASP A 7 17.20 -7.53 5.25
N TYR A 8 16.04 -7.03 5.67
CA TYR A 8 15.21 -7.70 6.67
C TYR A 8 14.79 -9.10 6.19
N LEU A 9 14.36 -9.21 4.94
CA LEU A 9 13.99 -10.49 4.33
C LEU A 9 15.19 -11.42 4.15
N GLY A 10 16.38 -10.89 3.85
CA GLY A 10 17.61 -11.69 3.77
C GLY A 10 18.00 -12.32 5.11
N ARG A 11 17.68 -11.66 6.23
CA ARG A 11 17.99 -12.14 7.59
C ARG A 11 16.97 -13.12 8.15
N LEU A 12 15.67 -12.91 7.87
CA LEU A 12 14.58 -13.69 8.49
C LEU A 12 13.78 -14.55 7.50
N GLY A 13 14.06 -14.44 6.20
CA GLY A 13 13.24 -15.03 5.15
C GLY A 13 11.98 -14.21 4.85
N ALA A 14 11.35 -14.49 3.71
CA ALA A 14 10.08 -13.89 3.34
C ALA A 14 8.90 -14.77 3.82
N PRO A 15 7.87 -14.18 4.46
CA PRO A 15 6.67 -14.92 4.84
C PRO A 15 5.93 -15.39 3.59
N ARG A 16 5.36 -16.60 3.65
CA ARG A 16 4.61 -17.21 2.56
C ARG A 16 3.12 -17.31 2.87
N THR A 17 2.76 -17.33 4.15
CA THR A 17 1.38 -17.43 4.66
C THR A 17 1.10 -16.34 5.69
N LEU A 18 -0.17 -16.12 6.04
CA LEU A 18 -0.51 -15.18 7.11
C LEU A 18 0.04 -15.63 8.47
N ALA A 19 0.11 -16.94 8.70
CA ALA A 19 0.62 -17.51 9.95
C ALA A 19 2.09 -17.16 10.20
N ASP A 20 2.90 -17.06 9.13
CA ASP A 20 4.32 -16.71 9.22
C ASP A 20 4.54 -15.32 9.86
N LEU A 21 3.55 -14.41 9.77
CA LEU A 21 3.62 -13.09 10.39
C LEU A 21 3.81 -13.15 11.91
N ALA A 22 3.47 -14.26 12.58
CA ALA A 22 3.75 -14.44 14.00
C ALA A 22 5.27 -14.44 14.31
N ALA A 23 6.10 -14.89 13.38
CA ALA A 23 7.55 -14.92 13.51
C ALA A 23 8.21 -13.58 13.14
N HIS A 24 7.51 -12.69 12.43
CA HIS A 24 8.06 -11.42 11.96
C HIS A 24 7.77 -10.25 12.89
N ALA A 25 8.71 -9.31 12.94
CA ALA A 25 8.46 -7.98 13.46
C ALA A 25 7.54 -7.22 12.50
N CYS A 26 6.55 -6.53 13.05
CA CYS A 26 5.63 -5.68 12.31
C CYS A 26 5.81 -4.22 12.72
N VAL A 27 5.89 -3.32 11.73
CA VAL A 27 5.82 -1.88 11.92
C VAL A 27 4.37 -1.47 11.68
N ARG A 28 3.71 -0.96 12.73
CA ARG A 28 2.27 -0.69 12.72
C ARG A 28 2.00 0.81 12.63
N TYR A 29 0.91 1.17 11.95
CA TYR A 29 0.38 2.53 11.98
C TYR A 29 -0.66 2.69 13.09
N ARG A 30 -0.67 3.85 13.74
CA ARG A 30 -1.69 4.29 14.69
C ARG A 30 -2.34 5.55 14.14
N PHE A 31 -3.66 5.53 13.97
CA PHE A 31 -4.42 6.71 13.56
C PHE A 31 -4.31 7.80 14.64
N PRO A 32 -3.78 8.99 14.32
CA PRO A 32 -3.65 10.08 15.30
C PRO A 32 -4.98 10.47 15.93
N ASP A 33 -6.06 10.52 15.13
CA ASP A 33 -7.36 11.01 15.58
C ASP A 33 -8.10 10.05 16.52
N THR A 34 -7.93 8.74 16.32
CA THR A 34 -8.64 7.72 17.11
C THR A 34 -7.77 7.00 18.12
N GLY A 35 -6.44 7.12 18.00
CA GLY A 35 -5.46 6.35 18.76
C GLY A 35 -5.45 4.85 18.46
N LYS A 36 -6.31 4.35 17.56
CA LYS A 36 -6.40 2.93 17.21
C LYS A 36 -5.29 2.53 16.25
N LEU A 37 -4.84 1.28 16.36
CA LEU A 37 -3.95 0.70 15.36
C LEU A 37 -4.72 0.47 14.06
N GLN A 38 -4.03 0.69 12.95
CA GLN A 38 -4.54 0.34 11.63
C GLN A 38 -4.80 -1.17 11.58
N PRO A 39 -6.03 -1.60 11.22
CA PRO A 39 -6.28 -2.98 10.89
C PRO A 39 -5.56 -3.34 9.59
N TRP A 40 -4.98 -4.53 9.54
CA TRP A 40 -4.43 -5.07 8.30
C TRP A 40 -5.57 -5.76 7.56
N GLU A 41 -6.16 -5.07 6.59
CA GLU A 41 -7.25 -5.59 5.77
C GLU A 41 -6.65 -6.49 4.69
N LEU A 42 -6.52 -7.78 5.04
CA LEU A 42 -5.95 -8.82 4.19
C LEU A 42 -7.04 -9.84 3.86
N ALA A 43 -7.06 -10.30 2.61
CA ALA A 43 -7.90 -11.41 2.20
C ALA A 43 -7.39 -12.68 2.88
N THR A 44 -8.15 -13.17 3.86
CA THR A 44 -7.73 -14.31 4.69
C THR A 44 -7.75 -15.63 3.95
N HIS A 45 -8.61 -15.80 2.94
CA HIS A 45 -8.78 -17.06 2.19
C HIS A 45 -8.97 -18.30 3.09
N GLY A 46 -9.57 -18.11 4.27
CA GLY A 46 -9.75 -19.17 5.29
C GLY A 46 -8.62 -19.27 6.33
N GLU A 47 -7.54 -18.50 6.19
CA GLU A 47 -6.45 -18.40 7.17
C GLU A 47 -6.69 -17.28 8.20
N ALA A 48 -6.51 -17.57 9.49
CA ALA A 48 -6.58 -16.54 10.51
C ALA A 48 -5.31 -15.68 10.53
N LEU A 49 -5.48 -14.36 10.56
CA LEU A 49 -4.36 -13.45 10.82
C LEU A 49 -3.90 -13.62 12.29
N PRO A 50 -2.63 -13.96 12.56
CA PRO A 50 -2.15 -14.12 13.93
C PRO A 50 -2.04 -12.78 14.65
N ALA A 51 -1.83 -12.84 15.97
CA ALA A 51 -1.45 -11.66 16.73
C ALA A 51 -0.09 -11.12 16.23
N LEU A 52 -0.10 -9.90 15.68
CA LEU A 52 1.09 -9.29 15.08
C LEU A 52 2.05 -8.77 16.15
N ARG A 53 3.31 -9.22 16.11
CA ARG A 53 4.38 -8.72 16.99
C ARG A 53 4.80 -7.32 16.57
N SER A 54 4.26 -6.31 17.25
CA SER A 54 4.52 -4.90 16.93
C SER A 54 5.88 -4.47 17.48
N ALA A 55 6.89 -4.39 16.61
CA ALA A 55 8.23 -3.94 17.00
C ALA A 55 8.34 -2.42 17.07
N LEU A 56 7.54 -1.73 16.25
CA LEU A 56 7.45 -0.28 16.21
C LEU A 56 6.03 0.14 15.85
N VAL A 57 5.55 1.23 16.45
CA VAL A 57 4.26 1.84 16.14
C VAL A 57 4.49 3.30 15.76
N CYS A 58 4.11 3.67 14.54
CA CYS A 58 4.22 5.02 14.01
C CYS A 58 2.83 5.65 13.89
N ASN A 59 2.76 6.98 13.99
CA ASN A 59 1.55 7.75 13.72
C ASN A 59 1.67 8.64 12.47
N ASN A 60 2.79 8.52 11.74
CA ASN A 60 3.01 9.11 10.42
C ASN A 60 3.35 7.98 9.44
N MET A 61 2.68 7.95 8.29
CA MET A 61 2.84 6.90 7.28
C MET A 61 4.22 6.94 6.61
N GLU A 62 4.81 8.14 6.44
CA GLU A 62 6.15 8.29 5.87
C GLU A 62 7.21 7.76 6.84
N ALA A 63 7.07 8.05 8.13
CA ALA A 63 7.94 7.51 9.17
C ALA A 63 7.84 5.97 9.26
N LEU A 64 6.64 5.41 9.07
CA LEU A 64 6.44 3.97 8.97
C LEU A 64 7.22 3.41 7.79
N MET A 65 7.07 3.99 6.59
CA MET A 65 7.79 3.55 5.40
C MET A 65 9.31 3.57 5.59
N GLN A 66 9.86 4.68 6.12
CA GLN A 66 11.30 4.80 6.36
C GLN A 66 11.80 3.78 7.39
N SER A 67 10.99 3.44 8.39
CA SER A 67 11.31 2.39 9.36
C SER A 67 11.33 0.99 8.70
N VAL A 68 10.40 0.73 7.78
CA VAL A 68 10.38 -0.53 7.01
C VAL A 68 11.60 -0.62 6.10
N VAL A 69 11.96 0.48 5.40
CA VAL A 69 13.17 0.58 4.57
C VAL A 69 14.43 0.32 5.42
N ALA A 70 14.49 0.86 6.63
CA ALA A 70 15.57 0.63 7.59
C ALA A 70 15.60 -0.79 8.21
N GLY A 71 14.68 -1.67 7.82
CA GLY A 71 14.68 -3.09 8.22
C GLY A 71 14.10 -3.37 9.60
N PHE A 72 13.24 -2.49 10.14
CA PHE A 72 12.59 -2.73 11.44
C PHE A 72 11.47 -3.78 11.40
N GLY A 73 11.03 -4.22 10.22
CA GLY A 73 10.01 -5.24 10.09
C GLY A 73 9.18 -5.11 8.82
N ILE A 74 8.04 -5.80 8.82
CA ILE A 74 7.02 -5.74 7.76
C ILE A 74 6.04 -4.60 8.07
N GLY A 75 5.74 -3.76 7.09
CA GLY A 75 4.74 -2.70 7.19
C GLY A 75 3.57 -2.93 6.23
N TYR A 76 2.39 -2.43 6.61
CA TYR A 76 1.19 -2.39 5.78
C TYR A 76 0.91 -0.97 5.34
N MET A 77 1.01 -0.71 4.04
CA MET A 77 0.98 0.63 3.47
C MET A 77 0.14 0.68 2.19
N PRO A 78 -0.41 1.86 1.85
CA PRO A 78 -0.96 2.09 0.52
C PRO A 78 0.11 1.91 -0.56
N ASP A 79 -0.32 1.44 -1.73
CA ASP A 79 0.56 1.20 -2.88
C ASP A 79 1.27 2.47 -3.36
N PHE A 80 0.54 3.59 -3.46
CA PHE A 80 1.07 4.87 -3.94
C PHE A 80 2.25 5.36 -3.11
N LEU A 81 2.29 5.05 -1.82
CA LEU A 81 3.35 5.48 -0.92
C LEU A 81 4.64 4.69 -1.17
N VAL A 82 4.53 3.40 -1.43
CA VAL A 82 5.69 2.50 -1.53
C VAL A 82 6.21 2.33 -2.95
N ARG A 83 5.51 2.87 -3.95
CA ARG A 83 5.84 2.76 -5.37
C ARG A 83 7.31 3.04 -5.70
N ASP A 84 7.81 4.20 -5.29
CA ASP A 84 9.18 4.61 -5.61
C ASP A 84 10.21 3.73 -4.89
N ALA A 85 9.93 3.32 -3.66
CA ALA A 85 10.79 2.44 -2.88
C ALA A 85 10.84 1.01 -3.45
N LEU A 86 9.72 0.50 -3.97
CA LEU A 86 9.67 -0.77 -4.70
C LEU A 86 10.44 -0.68 -6.02
N ALA A 87 10.27 0.41 -6.78
CA ALA A 87 10.99 0.63 -8.04
C ALA A 87 12.50 0.78 -7.82
N ALA A 88 12.90 1.42 -6.72
CA ALA A 88 14.31 1.54 -6.32
C ALA A 88 14.89 0.26 -5.69
N GLY A 89 14.07 -0.76 -5.44
CA GLY A 89 14.49 -2.01 -4.79
C GLY A 89 14.86 -1.84 -3.31
N THR A 90 14.51 -0.72 -2.67
CA THR A 90 14.73 -0.51 -1.23
C THR A 90 13.63 -1.16 -0.38
N LEU A 91 12.50 -1.49 -1.01
CA LEU A 91 11.46 -2.35 -0.48
C LEU A 91 11.16 -3.51 -1.43
N ALA A 92 10.65 -4.60 -0.88
CA ALA A 92 10.04 -5.70 -1.60
C ALA A 92 8.63 -5.96 -1.05
N SER A 93 7.69 -6.32 -1.93
CA SER A 93 6.35 -6.75 -1.54
C SER A 93 6.39 -8.17 -0.97
N VAL A 94 5.46 -8.47 -0.05
CA VAL A 94 5.29 -9.80 0.54
C VAL A 94 3.81 -10.11 0.67
N LEU A 95 3.48 -11.41 0.64
CA LEU A 95 2.10 -11.88 0.82
C LEU A 95 1.09 -11.24 -0.16
N ASP A 96 1.51 -11.00 -1.40
CA ASP A 96 0.70 -10.29 -2.42
C ASP A 96 -0.65 -10.98 -2.68
N ALA A 97 -0.72 -12.31 -2.55
CA ALA A 97 -1.96 -13.09 -2.65
C ALA A 97 -3.02 -12.75 -1.58
N TYR A 98 -2.60 -12.18 -0.46
CA TYR A 98 -3.46 -11.79 0.66
C TYR A 98 -3.77 -10.29 0.65
N THR A 99 -3.18 -9.50 -0.24
CA THR A 99 -3.45 -8.08 -0.35
C THR A 99 -4.46 -7.81 -1.45
N THR A 100 -5.64 -7.29 -1.09
CA THR A 100 -6.63 -6.85 -2.08
C THR A 100 -6.38 -5.40 -2.46
N THR A 101 -6.32 -5.12 -3.76
CA THR A 101 -6.22 -3.76 -4.30
C THR A 101 -7.60 -3.10 -4.29
N VAL A 102 -8.03 -2.54 -3.15
CA VAL A 102 -9.18 -1.61 -3.14
C VAL A 102 -8.86 -0.40 -2.27
N GLY A 103 -8.08 0.53 -2.82
CA GLY A 103 -7.93 1.85 -2.21
C GLY A 103 -9.15 2.71 -2.55
N GLN A 104 -10.15 2.78 -1.66
CA GLN A 104 -11.25 3.74 -1.82
C GLN A 104 -10.82 5.10 -1.26
N PHE A 105 -10.69 6.11 -2.13
CA PHE A 105 -10.53 7.49 -1.71
C PHE A 105 -11.88 8.20 -1.77
N SER A 106 -12.22 8.88 -0.68
CA SER A 106 -13.45 9.67 -0.57
C SER A 106 -13.07 11.13 -0.34
N ILE A 107 -13.67 12.03 -1.11
CA ILE A 107 -13.60 13.47 -0.83
C ILE A 107 -14.73 13.79 0.14
N VAL A 108 -14.39 14.28 1.33
CA VAL A 108 -15.37 14.61 2.39
C VAL A 108 -15.44 16.13 2.56
N TRP A 109 -16.64 16.69 2.54
CA TRP A 109 -16.89 18.10 2.84
C TRP A 109 -18.11 18.27 3.75
N PRO A 110 -18.21 19.37 4.52
CA PRO A 110 -19.37 19.63 5.36
C PRO A 110 -20.65 19.74 4.51
N SER A 111 -21.71 19.07 4.93
CA SER A 111 -23.05 19.14 4.31
C SER A 111 -23.65 20.54 4.45
N SER A 112 -23.26 21.46 3.58
CA SER A 112 -23.96 22.74 3.39
C SER A 112 -25.11 22.53 2.40
N ARG A 113 -26.27 23.18 2.64
CA ARG A 113 -27.47 23.05 1.78
C ARG A 113 -27.20 23.37 0.29
N HIS A 114 -26.13 24.09 -0.02
CA HIS A 114 -25.70 24.37 -1.39
C HIS A 114 -24.16 24.35 -1.46
N PRO A 115 -23.53 23.24 -1.91
CA PRO A 115 -22.11 23.29 -2.21
C PRO A 115 -21.85 24.37 -3.27
N SER A 116 -20.83 25.19 -3.07
CA SER A 116 -20.52 26.27 -4.01
C SER A 116 -20.16 25.69 -5.38
N PRO A 117 -20.45 26.39 -6.49
CA PRO A 117 -20.02 25.96 -7.83
C PRO A 117 -18.51 25.68 -7.91
N ARG A 118 -17.70 26.44 -7.15
CA ARG A 118 -16.25 26.24 -7.05
C ARG A 118 -15.87 24.92 -6.36
N LEU A 119 -16.59 24.53 -5.30
CA LEU A 119 -16.38 23.25 -4.62
C LEU A 119 -16.78 22.09 -5.52
N ARG A 120 -17.91 22.19 -6.25
CA ARG A 120 -18.30 21.18 -7.25
C ARG A 120 -17.25 21.02 -8.33
N ALA A 121 -16.81 22.13 -8.95
CA ALA A 121 -15.76 22.08 -9.97
C ALA A 121 -14.44 21.48 -9.46
N PHE A 122 -14.07 21.73 -8.20
CA PHE A 122 -12.90 21.10 -7.59
C PHE A 122 -13.09 19.60 -7.36
N VAL A 123 -14.26 19.18 -6.84
CA VAL A 123 -14.59 17.77 -6.67
C VAL A 123 -14.61 17.05 -8.01
N ASP A 124 -15.24 17.63 -9.03
CA ASP A 124 -15.29 17.07 -10.39
C ASP A 124 -13.87 16.92 -10.97
N PHE A 125 -13.05 17.96 -10.85
CA PHE A 125 -11.64 17.91 -11.27
C PHE A 125 -10.87 16.81 -10.53
N MET A 126 -11.01 16.72 -9.21
CA MET A 126 -10.32 15.71 -8.41
C MET A 126 -10.82 14.29 -8.74
N CYS A 127 -12.13 14.07 -8.88
CA CYS A 127 -12.67 12.77 -9.26
C CYS A 127 -12.16 12.28 -10.61
N VAL A 128 -11.96 13.20 -11.57
CA VAL A 128 -11.37 12.87 -12.87
C VAL A 128 -9.88 12.60 -12.76
N ARG A 129 -9.12 13.46 -12.05
CA ARG A 129 -7.65 13.46 -12.10
C ARG A 129 -6.96 12.62 -11.01
N LEU A 130 -7.60 12.39 -9.87
CA LEU A 130 -7.00 11.75 -8.68
C LEU A 130 -6.52 10.32 -8.98
N PHE A 131 -7.18 9.63 -9.91
CA PHE A 131 -6.82 8.27 -10.31
C PHE A 131 -6.32 8.15 -11.75
N GLU A 132 -6.16 9.24 -12.50
CA GLU A 132 -5.60 9.15 -13.87
C GLU A 132 -4.19 8.53 -13.85
N ALA A 133 -3.34 8.93 -12.90
CA ALA A 133 -2.00 8.35 -12.73
C ALA A 133 -2.04 6.86 -12.36
N ALA A 134 -3.05 6.44 -11.58
CA ALA A 134 -3.24 5.04 -11.20
C ALA A 134 -3.77 4.19 -12.37
N ARG A 135 -4.71 4.74 -13.17
CA ARG A 135 -5.32 4.09 -14.35
C ARG A 135 -4.31 3.93 -15.50
N GLU A 136 -3.45 4.92 -15.74
CA GLU A 136 -2.39 4.81 -16.76
C GLU A 136 -1.36 3.73 -16.42
N GLN A 137 -1.07 3.53 -15.13
CA GLN A 137 -0.14 2.51 -14.68
C GLN A 137 -0.74 1.11 -14.69
N GLU A 138 -2.02 0.96 -14.36
CA GLU A 138 -2.75 -0.30 -14.51
C GLU A 138 -2.86 -0.71 -15.98
N ALA A 139 -3.15 0.23 -16.89
CA ALA A 139 -3.15 0.01 -18.34
C ALA A 139 -1.76 -0.37 -18.89
N ARG A 140 -0.69 0.18 -18.32
CA ARG A 140 0.70 -0.15 -18.70
C ARG A 140 1.17 -1.49 -18.13
N ALA A 141 0.70 -1.87 -16.94
CA ALA A 141 0.95 -3.18 -16.32
C ALA A 141 0.18 -4.32 -17.02
N LEU A 142 -1.02 -4.03 -17.55
CA LEU A 142 -1.84 -4.97 -18.33
C LEU A 142 -1.39 -5.14 -19.78
N ASN A 143 -0.43 -4.34 -20.26
CA ASN A 143 0.20 -4.51 -21.59
C ASN A 143 1.74 -4.51 -21.50
N PRO A 144 2.36 -5.59 -21.00
CA PRO A 144 3.81 -5.71 -20.93
C PRO A 144 4.49 -5.98 -22.28
N ALA A 145 3.74 -6.15 -23.38
CA ALA A 145 4.26 -6.51 -24.70
C ALA A 145 3.87 -5.48 -25.78
N GLY A 146 4.55 -4.32 -25.75
CA GLY A 146 4.68 -3.42 -26.89
C GLY A 146 6.01 -3.56 -27.64
N LEU A 147 6.77 -4.64 -27.41
CA LEU A 147 8.13 -4.82 -27.95
C LEU A 147 8.40 -6.25 -28.45
N ASN A 148 7.73 -6.69 -29.53
CA ASN A 148 8.31 -7.43 -30.67
C ASN A 148 7.25 -8.08 -31.58
N ALA A 149 7.00 -7.44 -32.72
CA ALA A 149 6.71 -8.02 -34.04
C ALA A 149 6.52 -6.81 -34.99
N ALA A 150 7.27 -6.56 -36.05
CA ALA A 150 8.35 -7.28 -36.71
C ALA A 150 9.17 -6.26 -37.52
N GLY A 151 10.50 -6.37 -37.45
CA GLY A 151 11.34 -6.04 -38.60
C GLY A 151 11.68 -7.35 -39.29
N ALA A 152 11.31 -7.52 -40.55
CA ALA A 152 11.99 -8.38 -41.52
C ALA A 152 11.33 -8.27 -42.90
N SER A 153 12.12 -7.69 -43.82
CA SER A 153 12.04 -7.75 -45.30
C SER A 153 10.98 -6.92 -46.00
#